data_AF-A0A851II87-F1
#
_entry.id   AF-A0A851II87-F1
#
_cell.length_a   1.000
_cell.length_b   1.000
_cell.length_c   1.000
_cell.angle_alpha   90.00
_cell.angle_beta   90.00
_cell.angle_gamma   90.00
#
_symmetry.space_group_name_H-M   'P 1'
#
loop_
_entity.id
_entity.type
_entity.pdbx_description
1 polymer ?
#
loop_
_entity_poly.entity_id
_entity_poly.type
_entity_poly.pdbx_seq_one_letter_code
_entity_poly.pdbx_strand_id
1 'polypeptide(L)'
;MDLKNLREKVFEKDLGIGGYFSAAFDLFKIILKEDKMFAFLQFVFVLMSFIGLLVAYALLIMFLYSGNFVLIFLLYIPMFFIGKFALSIAYSYFVAYFFRKVALKVEGKDNKFSPKGIFTKALVISGIGAGVQIILFVLEKIPFIGSFFNFLVSIGIIVIFIWALLYFCDVYYIRDLALLESFDYSLELSKGNRLKKIITEIILVVGIVIGLVIIILPFSNIIRSFSNGIGLLPLVIIFSLILSLIFLYCQTIQIVIFLNVENSYLQSKEENSNYNFENREEIDYTDNQSLENIQNEYENK
;
A
#
# COMPACT_ATOMS: atom_id res chain seq x y z
N MET A 1 -13.23 -21.76 -2.62
CA MET A 1 -13.55 -21.08 -3.88
C MET A 1 -12.29 -21.09 -4.72
N ASP A 2 -12.41 -21.38 -6.01
CA ASP A 2 -11.28 -21.40 -6.94
C ASP A 2 -11.12 -20.03 -7.65
N LEU A 3 -9.93 -19.73 -8.17
CA LEU A 3 -9.58 -18.47 -8.84
C LEU A 3 -10.52 -18.12 -9.99
N LYS A 4 -10.98 -19.13 -10.74
CA LYS A 4 -11.93 -18.95 -11.85
C LYS A 4 -13.27 -18.38 -11.36
N ASN A 5 -13.81 -18.91 -10.28
CA ASN A 5 -15.08 -18.44 -9.72
C ASN A 5 -14.91 -17.04 -9.08
N LEU A 6 -13.73 -16.74 -8.53
CA LEU A 6 -13.41 -15.40 -8.02
C LEU A 6 -13.37 -14.38 -9.15
N ARG A 7 -12.70 -14.73 -10.26
CA ARG A 7 -12.65 -13.90 -11.46
C ARG A 7 -14.06 -13.60 -11.97
N GLU A 8 -14.89 -14.62 -12.18
CA GLU A 8 -16.29 -14.45 -12.60
C GLU A 8 -17.05 -13.47 -11.68
N LYS A 9 -16.90 -13.63 -10.36
CA LYS A 9 -17.53 -12.76 -9.36
C LYS A 9 -17.02 -11.30 -9.41
N VAL A 10 -15.74 -11.08 -9.69
CA VAL A 10 -15.12 -9.75 -9.74
C VAL A 10 -15.41 -9.02 -11.05
N PHE A 11 -15.49 -9.73 -12.18
CA PHE A 11 -15.59 -9.14 -13.52
C PHE A 11 -17.01 -9.18 -14.13
N GLU A 12 -17.91 -10.07 -13.70
CA GLU A 12 -19.23 -10.18 -14.34
C GLU A 12 -20.37 -9.48 -13.59
N LYS A 13 -20.15 -9.08 -12.32
CA LYS A 13 -21.18 -8.45 -11.49
C LYS A 13 -20.69 -7.13 -10.95
N ASP A 14 -21.53 -6.09 -11.02
CA ASP A 14 -21.29 -4.89 -10.20
C ASP A 14 -21.45 -5.28 -8.73
N LEU A 15 -20.34 -5.23 -7.99
CA LEU A 15 -20.31 -5.73 -6.63
C LEU A 15 -20.80 -4.65 -5.68
N GLY A 16 -21.82 -4.99 -4.89
CA GLY A 16 -22.15 -4.22 -3.70
C GLY A 16 -21.10 -4.40 -2.60
N ILE A 17 -21.19 -3.61 -1.53
CA ILE A 17 -20.24 -3.60 -0.40
C ILE A 17 -20.01 -5.01 0.19
N GLY A 18 -21.07 -5.77 0.46
CA GLY A 18 -20.95 -7.15 0.96
C GLY A 18 -20.28 -8.10 -0.03
N GLY A 19 -20.44 -7.84 -1.34
CA GLY A 19 -19.75 -8.54 -2.41
C GLY A 19 -18.24 -8.31 -2.39
N TYR A 20 -17.80 -7.07 -2.17
CA TYR A 20 -16.39 -6.72 -2.04
C TYR A 20 -15.71 -7.46 -0.89
N PHE A 21 -16.29 -7.42 0.33
CA PHE A 21 -15.73 -8.15 1.46
C PHE A 21 -15.68 -9.66 1.22
N SER A 22 -16.74 -10.24 0.66
CA SER A 22 -16.79 -11.68 0.38
C SER A 22 -15.73 -12.09 -0.65
N ALA A 23 -15.64 -11.40 -1.79
CA ALA A 23 -14.64 -11.70 -2.82
C ALA A 23 -13.21 -11.47 -2.30
N ALA A 24 -12.97 -10.40 -1.53
CA ALA A 24 -11.68 -10.14 -0.93
C ALA A 24 -11.26 -11.20 0.10
N PHE A 25 -12.23 -11.78 0.82
CA PHE A 25 -11.98 -12.86 1.79
C PHE A 25 -11.66 -14.17 1.09
N ASP A 26 -12.34 -14.47 -0.03
CA ASP A 26 -12.01 -15.60 -0.88
C ASP A 26 -10.59 -15.45 -1.45
N LEU A 27 -10.24 -14.28 -1.98
CA LEU A 27 -8.88 -13.96 -2.46
C LEU A 27 -7.83 -14.08 -1.35
N PHE A 28 -8.10 -13.53 -0.18
CA PHE A 28 -7.21 -13.62 0.99
C PHE A 28 -6.91 -15.06 1.40
N LYS A 29 -7.92 -15.94 1.42
CA LYS A 29 -7.74 -17.36 1.70
C LYS A 29 -6.85 -18.05 0.67
N ILE A 30 -7.05 -17.74 -0.62
CA ILE A 30 -6.25 -18.29 -1.72
C ILE A 30 -4.78 -17.88 -1.53
N ILE A 31 -4.52 -16.60 -1.29
CA ILE A 31 -3.17 -16.07 -1.05
C ILE A 31 -2.51 -16.72 0.15
N LEU A 32 -3.20 -16.86 1.28
CA LEU A 32 -2.64 -17.52 2.47
C LEU A 32 -2.29 -19.00 2.23
N LYS A 33 -3.05 -19.69 1.37
CA LYS A 33 -2.82 -21.09 1.05
C LYS A 33 -1.64 -21.27 0.10
N GLU A 34 -1.54 -20.42 -0.92
CA GLU A 34 -0.60 -20.59 -2.03
C GLU A 34 0.71 -19.84 -1.84
N ASP A 35 0.67 -18.61 -1.31
CA ASP A 35 1.81 -17.70 -1.22
C ASP A 35 2.06 -17.27 0.25
N LYS A 36 2.42 -18.22 1.11
CA LYS A 36 2.72 -17.98 2.55
C LYS A 36 3.79 -16.91 2.78
N MET A 37 4.67 -16.68 1.81
CA MET A 37 5.70 -15.64 1.87
C MET A 37 5.11 -14.24 1.98
N PHE A 38 3.94 -13.96 1.38
CA PHE A 38 3.29 -12.66 1.53
C PHE A 38 2.86 -12.40 2.98
N ALA A 39 2.32 -13.42 3.65
CA ALA A 39 1.96 -13.32 5.06
C ALA A 39 3.18 -13.15 5.96
N PHE A 40 4.25 -13.90 5.69
CA PHE A 40 5.48 -13.80 6.44
C PHE A 40 6.14 -12.41 6.28
N LEU A 41 6.25 -11.90 5.05
CA LEU A 41 6.84 -10.58 4.80
C LEU A 41 6.01 -9.46 5.43
N GLN A 42 4.68 -9.50 5.30
CA GLN A 42 3.80 -8.53 5.97
C GLN A 42 3.99 -8.58 7.49
N PHE A 43 4.10 -9.78 8.07
CA PHE A 43 4.40 -9.94 9.49
C PHE A 43 5.74 -9.31 9.87
N VAL A 44 6.79 -9.54 9.09
CA VAL A 44 8.12 -8.95 9.33
C VAL A 44 8.06 -7.41 9.29
N PHE A 45 7.39 -6.81 8.30
CA PHE A 45 7.25 -5.35 8.21
C PHE A 45 6.50 -4.74 9.40
N VAL A 46 5.41 -5.38 9.82
CA VAL A 46 4.63 -4.94 10.98
C VAL A 46 5.47 -5.08 12.26
N LEU A 47 6.15 -6.22 12.44
CA LEU A 47 7.00 -6.47 13.59
C LEU A 47 8.16 -5.46 13.66
N MET A 48 8.85 -5.20 12.55
CA MET A 48 9.91 -4.19 12.46
C MET A 48 9.40 -2.80 12.83
N SER A 49 8.16 -2.46 12.45
CA SER A 49 7.54 -1.18 12.81
C SER A 49 7.33 -1.05 14.32
N PHE A 50 6.86 -2.11 14.99
CA PHE A 50 6.72 -2.12 16.45
C PHE A 50 8.07 -2.10 17.18
N ILE A 51 9.04 -2.89 16.71
CA ILE A 51 10.41 -2.88 17.26
C ILE A 51 11.02 -1.48 17.11
N GLY A 52 10.87 -0.85 15.94
CA GLY A 52 11.34 0.51 15.70
C GLY A 52 10.73 1.53 16.66
N LEU A 53 9.45 1.38 17.01
CA LEU A 53 8.79 2.24 18.00
C LEU A 53 9.35 2.04 19.41
N LEU A 54 9.60 0.79 19.82
CA LEU A 54 10.24 0.49 21.11
C LEU A 54 11.66 1.05 21.20
N VAL A 55 12.46 0.90 20.13
CA VAL A 55 13.82 1.45 20.05
C VAL A 55 13.78 2.98 20.13
N ALA A 56 12.87 3.63 19.40
CA ALA A 56 12.71 5.09 19.45
C ALA A 56 12.36 5.59 20.86
N TYR A 57 11.45 4.89 21.55
CA TYR A 57 11.07 5.21 22.91
C TYR A 57 12.23 5.03 23.89
N ALA A 58 12.98 3.93 23.77
CA ALA A 58 14.17 3.68 24.60
C ALA A 58 15.26 4.75 24.37
N LEU A 59 15.48 5.18 23.13
CA LEU A 59 16.39 6.26 22.80
C LEU A 59 15.93 7.60 23.40
N LEU A 60 14.62 7.88 23.38
CA LEU A 60 14.06 9.08 24.00
C LEU A 60 14.26 9.08 25.54
N ILE A 61 14.09 7.92 26.19
CA ILE A 61 14.39 7.79 27.62
C ILE A 61 15.89 8.01 27.87
N MET A 62 16.78 7.33 27.14
CA MET A 62 18.23 7.55 27.28
C MET A 62 18.61 9.02 27.10
N PHE A 63 17.97 9.70 26.15
CA PHE A 63 18.13 11.14 25.93
C PHE A 63 17.73 11.97 27.16
N LEU A 64 16.58 11.68 27.78
CA LEU A 64 16.11 12.39 28.97
C LEU A 64 17.02 12.20 30.20
N TYR A 65 17.69 11.03 30.33
CA TYR A 65 18.45 10.68 31.53
C TYR A 65 19.98 10.83 31.41
N SER A 66 20.57 10.82 30.20
CA SER A 66 22.04 10.72 30.05
C SER A 66 22.81 12.05 30.05
N GLY A 67 22.13 13.20 29.95
CA GLY A 67 22.77 14.53 29.88
C GLY A 67 23.61 14.80 28.62
N ASN A 68 23.93 13.77 27.82
CA ASN A 68 24.71 13.84 26.58
C ASN A 68 23.82 14.10 25.36
N PHE A 69 23.09 15.23 25.40
CA PHE A 69 22.15 15.66 24.37
C PHE A 69 22.79 15.70 22.97
N VAL A 70 24.00 16.25 22.87
CA VAL A 70 24.64 16.56 21.58
C VAL A 70 25.00 15.30 20.80
N LEU A 71 25.61 14.29 21.44
CA LEU A 71 26.06 13.08 20.77
C LEU A 71 24.89 12.19 20.33
N ILE A 72 23.86 12.06 21.17
CA ILE A 72 22.66 11.27 20.87
C ILE A 72 21.86 11.92 19.74
N PHE A 73 21.72 13.25 19.76
CA PHE A 73 20.99 13.99 18.74
C PHE A 73 21.67 13.96 17.36
N LEU A 74 23.01 14.12 17.31
CA LEU A 74 23.77 14.15 16.06
C LEU A 74 23.90 12.77 15.39
N LEU A 75 23.98 11.67 16.15
CA LEU A 75 24.24 10.34 15.58
C LEU A 75 22.98 9.49 15.42
N TYR A 76 22.12 9.41 16.45
CA TYR A 76 21.05 8.42 16.48
C TYR A 76 19.78 8.86 15.75
N ILE A 77 19.45 10.15 15.80
CA ILE A 77 18.25 10.68 15.13
C ILE A 77 18.37 10.51 13.61
N PRO A 78 19.46 10.96 12.94
CA PRO A 78 19.60 10.77 11.50
C PRO A 78 19.60 9.28 11.10
N MET A 79 20.29 8.42 11.85
CA MET A 79 20.34 6.98 11.57
C MET A 79 18.95 6.32 11.69
N PHE A 80 18.15 6.73 12.66
CA PHE A 80 16.77 6.25 12.81
C PHE A 80 15.87 6.74 11.66
N PHE A 81 16.02 7.99 11.21
CA PHE A 81 15.29 8.52 10.06
C PHE A 81 15.67 7.80 8.76
N ILE A 82 16.97 7.58 8.52
CA ILE A 82 17.45 6.83 7.35
C ILE A 82 16.92 5.39 7.39
N GLY A 83 16.98 4.73 8.55
CA GLY A 83 16.44 3.38 8.73
C GLY A 83 14.93 3.31 8.47
N LYS A 84 14.16 4.27 8.97
CA LYS A 84 12.72 4.38 8.69
C LYS A 84 12.43 4.61 7.21
N PHE A 85 13.21 5.46 6.55
CA PHE A 85 13.05 5.73 5.13
C PHE A 85 13.37 4.50 4.28
N ALA A 86 14.46 3.79 4.59
CA ALA A 86 14.81 2.53 3.93
C ALA A 86 13.72 1.46 4.13
N LEU A 87 13.18 1.32 5.35
CA LEU A 87 12.08 0.41 5.63
C LEU A 87 10.80 0.80 4.87
N SER A 88 10.54 2.10 4.71
CA SER A 88 9.41 2.61 3.91
C SER A 88 9.55 2.24 2.43
N ILE A 89 10.74 2.36 1.84
CA ILE A 89 11.00 1.93 0.45
C ILE A 89 10.79 0.42 0.31
N ALA A 90 11.35 -0.36 1.23
CA ALA A 90 11.20 -1.82 1.21
C ALA A 90 9.73 -2.25 1.33
N TYR A 91 8.96 -1.59 2.20
CA TYR A 91 7.52 -1.85 2.34
C TYR A 91 6.74 -1.41 1.10
N SER A 92 7.05 -0.24 0.53
CA SER A 92 6.40 0.23 -0.70
C SER A 92 6.66 -0.71 -1.87
N TYR A 93 7.89 -1.24 -2.00
CA TYR A 93 8.22 -2.26 -2.98
C TYR A 93 7.42 -3.55 -2.77
N PHE A 94 7.32 -4.02 -1.52
CA PHE A 94 6.52 -5.19 -1.18
C PHE A 94 5.05 -5.00 -1.58
N VAL A 95 4.45 -3.86 -1.23
CA VAL A 95 3.07 -3.53 -1.59
C VAL A 95 2.90 -3.49 -3.11
N ALA A 96 3.79 -2.79 -3.83
CA ALA A 96 3.71 -2.70 -5.29
C ALA A 96 3.82 -4.08 -5.97
N TYR A 97 4.75 -4.91 -5.50
CA TYR A 97 4.91 -6.29 -5.96
C TYR A 97 3.66 -7.13 -5.67
N PHE A 98 3.12 -7.03 -4.44
CA PHE A 98 1.91 -7.74 -4.03
C PHE A 98 0.72 -7.38 -4.92
N PHE A 99 0.46 -6.08 -5.08
CA PHE A 99 -0.65 -5.58 -5.89
C PHE A 99 -0.58 -6.09 -7.31
N ARG A 100 0.57 -5.91 -7.99
CA ARG A 100 0.72 -6.32 -9.38
C ARG A 100 0.60 -7.84 -9.55
N LYS A 101 1.30 -8.63 -8.72
CA LYS A 101 1.26 -10.10 -8.82
C LYS A 101 -0.14 -10.64 -8.57
N VAL A 102 -0.81 -10.17 -7.52
CA VAL A 102 -2.13 -10.68 -7.12
C VAL A 102 -3.22 -10.22 -8.09
N ALA A 103 -3.18 -8.97 -8.58
CA ALA A 103 -4.15 -8.48 -9.55
C ALA A 103 -4.09 -9.26 -10.87
N LEU A 104 -2.88 -9.46 -11.42
CA LEU A 104 -2.68 -10.26 -12.65
C LEU A 104 -3.13 -11.70 -12.46
N LYS A 105 -2.95 -12.27 -11.27
CA LYS A 105 -3.44 -13.60 -10.92
C LYS A 105 -4.97 -13.70 -10.96
N VAL A 106 -5.65 -12.70 -10.38
CA VAL A 106 -7.13 -12.63 -10.42
C VAL A 106 -7.63 -12.46 -11.86
N GLU A 107 -6.90 -11.73 -12.71
CA GLU A 107 -7.19 -11.60 -14.14
C GLU A 107 -6.89 -12.88 -14.96
N GLY A 108 -6.15 -13.85 -14.40
CA GLY A 108 -5.66 -15.02 -15.12
C GLY A 108 -4.51 -14.71 -16.10
N LYS A 109 -3.78 -13.62 -15.86
CA LYS A 109 -2.64 -13.14 -16.65
C LYS A 109 -1.31 -13.29 -15.88
N ASP A 110 -1.18 -14.34 -15.07
CA ASP A 110 0.02 -14.62 -14.25
C ASP A 110 1.32 -14.64 -15.05
N ASN A 111 1.25 -15.14 -16.29
CA ASN A 111 2.38 -15.23 -17.22
C ASN A 111 2.91 -13.85 -17.66
N LYS A 112 2.12 -12.79 -17.56
CA LYS A 112 2.51 -11.42 -17.90
C LYS A 112 3.16 -10.67 -16.74
N PHE A 113 3.29 -11.29 -15.56
CA PHE A 113 3.90 -10.63 -14.42
C PHE A 113 5.37 -10.27 -14.69
N SER A 114 5.70 -8.99 -14.55
CA SER A 114 7.07 -8.49 -14.62
C SER A 114 7.41 -7.63 -13.39
N PRO A 115 8.54 -7.92 -12.70
CA PRO A 115 9.04 -7.08 -11.62
C PRO A 115 9.68 -5.78 -12.14
N LYS A 116 9.87 -5.64 -13.45
CA LYS A 116 10.47 -4.46 -14.07
C LYS A 116 9.66 -3.21 -13.69
N GLY A 117 10.37 -2.15 -13.33
CA GLY A 117 9.77 -0.87 -12.95
C GLY A 117 9.17 -0.82 -11.54
N ILE A 118 8.87 -1.95 -10.88
CA ILE A 118 8.25 -1.95 -9.53
C ILE A 118 9.11 -1.19 -8.52
N PHE A 119 10.43 -1.40 -8.54
CA PHE A 119 11.34 -0.67 -7.66
C PHE A 119 11.33 0.84 -7.91
N THR A 120 11.32 1.26 -9.17
CA THR A 120 11.19 2.68 -9.53
C THR A 120 9.88 3.26 -9.03
N LYS A 121 8.77 2.54 -9.20
CA LYS A 121 7.45 2.97 -8.71
C LYS A 121 7.44 3.12 -7.19
N ALA A 122 8.03 2.15 -6.47
CA ALA A 122 8.18 2.22 -5.03
C ALA A 122 9.02 3.42 -4.57
N LEU A 123 10.17 3.67 -5.21
CA LEU A 123 11.01 4.84 -4.93
C LEU A 123 10.25 6.15 -5.13
N VAL A 124 9.48 6.27 -6.21
CA VAL A 124 8.70 7.47 -6.49
C VAL A 124 7.64 7.72 -5.41
N ILE A 125 6.89 6.69 -5.00
CA ILE A 125 5.86 6.85 -3.96
C ILE A 125 6.50 7.16 -2.60
N SER A 126 7.58 6.47 -2.23
CA SER A 126 8.33 6.78 -1.01
C SER A 126 8.92 8.21 -1.04
N GLY A 127 9.41 8.66 -2.20
CA GLY A 127 9.92 10.01 -2.41
C GLY A 127 8.85 11.08 -2.25
N ILE A 128 7.67 10.89 -2.85
CA ILE A 128 6.51 11.78 -2.68
C ILE A 128 6.11 11.83 -1.20
N GLY A 129 6.01 10.68 -0.54
CA GLY A 129 5.67 10.60 0.88
C GLY A 129 6.67 11.35 1.77
N ALA A 130 7.98 11.17 1.55
CA ALA A 130 9.01 11.89 2.27
C ALA A 130 8.99 13.40 1.99
N GLY A 131 8.78 13.80 0.73
CA GLY A 131 8.65 15.21 0.35
C GLY A 131 7.50 15.89 1.08
N VAL A 132 6.33 15.26 1.13
CA VAL A 132 5.17 15.76 1.90
C VAL A 132 5.51 15.89 3.38
N GLN A 133 6.15 14.88 3.98
CA GLN A 133 6.55 14.94 5.40
C GLN A 133 7.53 16.08 5.69
N ILE A 134 8.50 16.32 4.81
CA ILE A 134 9.44 17.44 4.95
C ILE A 134 8.70 18.78 4.87
N ILE A 135 7.79 18.96 3.93
CA ILE A 135 7.00 20.19 3.79
C ILE A 135 6.19 20.45 5.07
N LEU A 136 5.47 19.44 5.57
CA LEU A 136 4.68 19.56 6.79
C LEU A 136 5.56 19.87 8.01
N PHE A 137 6.72 19.21 8.13
CA PHE A 137 7.68 19.46 9.19
C PHE A 137 8.21 20.89 9.17
N VAL A 138 8.58 21.41 7.99
CA VAL A 138 9.06 22.80 7.83
C VAL A 138 7.97 23.80 8.21
N LEU A 139 6.73 23.60 7.76
CA LEU A 139 5.60 24.45 8.11
C LEU A 139 5.39 24.52 9.62
N GLU A 140 5.50 23.40 10.31
CA GLU A 140 5.32 23.32 11.77
C GLU A 140 6.38 24.09 12.57
N LYS A 141 7.56 24.38 11.97
CA LYS A 141 8.62 25.17 12.61
C LYS A 141 8.46 26.68 12.47
N ILE A 142 7.51 27.15 11.67
CA ILE A 142 7.24 28.57 11.51
C ILE A 142 6.44 29.07 12.74
N PRO A 143 6.99 30.00 13.55
CA PRO A 143 6.32 30.47 14.76
C PRO A 143 5.01 31.22 14.44
N PHE A 144 4.06 31.17 15.37
CA PHE A 144 2.72 31.79 15.33
C PHE A 144 1.72 31.29 14.28
N ILE A 145 2.13 31.09 13.02
CA ILE A 145 1.20 30.78 11.92
C ILE A 145 1.43 29.40 11.28
N GLY A 146 2.58 28.78 11.53
CA GLY A 146 2.99 27.51 10.91
C GLY A 146 1.99 26.38 11.10
N SER A 147 1.49 26.20 12.33
CA SER A 147 0.50 25.17 12.66
C SER A 147 -0.83 25.36 11.90
N PHE A 148 -1.24 26.61 11.67
CA PHE A 148 -2.45 26.92 10.90
C PHE A 148 -2.27 26.55 9.42
N PHE A 149 -1.13 26.89 8.81
CA PHE A 149 -0.84 26.49 7.42
C PHE A 149 -0.66 24.98 7.28
N ASN A 150 -0.01 24.32 8.22
CA ASN A 150 0.12 22.87 8.25
C ASN A 150 -1.26 22.20 8.25
N PHE A 151 -2.19 22.70 9.07
CA PHE A 151 -3.58 22.25 9.08
C PHE A 151 -4.28 22.44 7.71
N LEU A 152 -4.14 23.61 7.08
CA LEU A 152 -4.72 23.88 5.76
C LEU A 152 -4.16 22.96 4.67
N VAL A 153 -2.84 22.77 4.64
CA VAL A 153 -2.18 21.87 3.69
C VAL A 153 -2.65 20.43 3.89
N SER A 154 -2.76 19.99 5.15
CA SER A 154 -3.27 18.66 5.50
C SER A 154 -4.70 18.44 4.99
N ILE A 155 -5.59 19.43 5.16
CA ILE A 155 -6.95 19.38 4.57
C ILE A 155 -6.89 19.31 3.05
N GLY A 156 -6.06 20.15 2.41
CA GLY A 156 -5.90 20.15 0.96
C GLY A 156 -5.47 18.80 0.41
N ILE A 157 -4.50 18.15 1.06
CA ILE A 157 -4.04 16.79 0.70
C ILE A 157 -5.20 15.79 0.81
N ILE A 158 -5.98 15.84 1.89
CA ILE A 158 -7.14 14.94 2.08
C ILE A 158 -8.18 15.16 0.99
N VAL A 159 -8.49 16.42 0.65
CA VAL A 159 -9.45 16.76 -0.41
C VAL A 159 -8.99 16.24 -1.76
N ILE A 160 -7.72 16.49 -2.13
CA ILE A 160 -7.13 15.97 -3.37
C ILE A 160 -7.16 14.44 -3.38
N PHE A 161 -6.85 13.82 -2.25
CA PHE A 161 -6.85 12.37 -2.13
C PHE A 161 -8.23 11.76 -2.41
N ILE A 162 -9.26 12.26 -1.72
CA ILE A 162 -10.65 11.84 -1.89
C ILE A 162 -11.15 12.12 -3.32
N TRP A 163 -10.74 13.24 -3.91
CA TRP A 163 -11.24 13.66 -5.22
C TRP A 163 -10.58 12.92 -6.39
N ALA A 164 -9.27 12.70 -6.35
CA ALA A 164 -8.49 12.25 -7.50
C ALA A 164 -7.64 10.99 -7.28
N LEU A 165 -7.17 10.73 -6.06
CA LEU A 165 -6.13 9.73 -5.81
C LEU A 165 -6.63 8.43 -5.19
N LEU A 166 -7.94 8.26 -5.02
CA LEU A 166 -8.50 7.07 -4.39
C LEU A 166 -7.99 5.78 -5.03
N TYR A 167 -7.88 5.71 -6.35
CA TYR A 167 -7.41 4.51 -7.08
C TYR A 167 -5.95 4.60 -7.55
N PHE A 168 -5.24 5.68 -7.19
CA PHE A 168 -3.95 6.02 -7.78
C PHE A 168 -2.89 4.95 -7.51
N CYS A 169 -2.75 4.50 -6.27
CA CYS A 169 -1.79 3.45 -5.92
C CYS A 169 -2.11 2.13 -6.63
N ASP A 170 -3.40 1.80 -6.75
CA ASP A 170 -3.85 0.57 -7.40
C ASP A 170 -3.46 0.60 -8.89
N VAL A 171 -3.83 1.69 -9.59
CA VAL A 171 -3.47 1.94 -10.99
C VAL A 171 -1.96 1.92 -11.17
N TYR A 172 -1.24 2.73 -10.38
CA TYR A 172 0.19 2.95 -10.56
C TYR A 172 0.97 1.65 -10.35
N TYR A 173 0.59 0.83 -9.37
CA TYR A 173 1.29 -0.44 -9.12
C TYR A 173 0.85 -1.56 -10.05
N ILE A 174 -0.45 -1.69 -10.35
CA ILE A 174 -0.96 -2.81 -11.13
C ILE A 174 -0.68 -2.59 -12.62
N ARG A 175 -1.00 -1.42 -13.17
CA ARG A 175 -0.82 -1.11 -14.59
C ARG A 175 0.57 -0.59 -14.87
N ASP A 176 1.05 -0.79 -16.09
CA ASP A 176 2.33 -0.25 -16.52
C ASP A 176 2.22 1.15 -17.12
N LEU A 177 1.66 2.06 -16.31
CA LEU A 177 1.50 3.47 -16.67
C LEU A 177 2.57 4.34 -15.99
N ALA A 178 2.86 5.47 -16.63
CA ALA A 178 3.65 6.55 -16.03
C ALA A 178 2.88 7.23 -14.89
N LEU A 179 3.56 8.04 -14.08
CA LEU A 179 2.97 8.70 -12.91
C LEU A 179 1.79 9.62 -13.28
N LEU A 180 1.95 10.48 -14.29
CA LEU A 180 0.90 11.41 -14.72
C LEU A 180 -0.29 10.68 -15.36
N GLU A 181 -0.03 9.68 -16.21
CA GLU A 181 -1.09 8.85 -16.79
C GLU A 181 -1.88 8.10 -15.70
N SER A 182 -1.18 7.63 -14.65
CA SER A 182 -1.82 6.95 -13.52
C SER A 182 -2.69 7.92 -12.70
N PHE A 183 -2.29 9.19 -12.61
CA PHE A 183 -3.09 10.23 -11.98
C PHE A 183 -4.37 10.50 -12.77
N ASP A 184 -4.24 10.72 -14.09
CA ASP A 184 -5.38 10.98 -14.97
C ASP A 184 -6.36 9.80 -14.97
N TYR A 185 -5.84 8.58 -15.06
CA TYR A 185 -6.65 7.38 -15.03
C TYR A 185 -7.33 7.16 -13.67
N SER A 186 -6.63 7.40 -12.55
CA SER A 186 -7.23 7.38 -11.21
C SER A 186 -8.34 8.41 -11.06
N LEU A 187 -8.18 9.61 -11.63
CA LEU A 187 -9.20 10.64 -11.63
C LEU A 187 -10.43 10.21 -12.42
N GLU A 188 -10.25 9.56 -13.58
CA GLU A 188 -11.34 8.98 -14.37
C GLU A 188 -12.08 7.88 -13.58
N LEU A 189 -11.36 6.90 -13.02
CA LEU A 189 -11.96 5.83 -12.21
C LEU A 189 -12.69 6.38 -10.99
N SER A 190 -12.18 7.45 -10.38
CA SER A 190 -12.81 8.11 -9.24
C SER A 190 -14.15 8.72 -9.60
N LYS A 191 -14.39 9.17 -10.85
CA LYS A 191 -15.69 9.76 -11.23
C LYS A 191 -16.79 8.71 -11.14
N GLY A 192 -17.78 8.95 -10.27
CA GLY A 192 -18.92 8.05 -10.06
C GLY A 192 -18.65 6.87 -9.13
N ASN A 193 -17.40 6.49 -8.85
CA ASN A 193 -17.08 5.31 -8.03
C ASN A 193 -16.49 5.63 -6.65
N ARG A 194 -16.23 6.90 -6.31
CA ARG A 194 -15.60 7.30 -5.02
C ARG A 194 -16.24 6.64 -3.81
N LEU A 195 -17.58 6.65 -3.75
CA LEU A 195 -18.33 6.12 -2.62
C LEU A 195 -18.14 4.62 -2.43
N LYS A 196 -17.93 3.84 -3.51
CA LYS A 196 -17.69 2.39 -3.43
C LYS A 196 -16.41 2.10 -2.63
N LYS A 197 -15.33 2.84 -2.89
CA LYS A 197 -14.06 2.70 -2.15
C LYS A 197 -14.16 3.29 -0.74
N ILE A 198 -14.65 4.53 -0.61
CA ILE A 198 -14.74 5.23 0.69
C ILE A 198 -15.61 4.46 1.69
N ILE A 199 -16.81 4.01 1.30
CA ILE A 199 -17.73 3.34 2.24
C ILE A 199 -17.13 2.00 2.68
N THR A 200 -16.56 1.23 1.74
CA THR A 200 -15.91 -0.04 2.07
C THR A 200 -14.73 0.17 3.03
N GLU A 201 -13.89 1.17 2.79
CA GLU A 201 -12.76 1.50 3.67
C GLU A 201 -13.22 2.01 5.04
N ILE A 202 -14.26 2.84 5.13
CA ILE A 202 -14.82 3.30 6.41
C ILE A 202 -15.32 2.12 7.24
N ILE A 203 -16.11 1.21 6.66
CA ILE A 203 -16.64 0.04 7.36
C ILE A 203 -15.49 -0.82 7.89
N LEU A 204 -14.45 -1.02 7.09
CA LEU A 204 -13.27 -1.78 7.46
C LEU A 204 -12.52 -1.11 8.63
N VAL A 205 -12.24 0.19 8.54
CA VAL A 205 -11.56 0.96 9.59
C VAL A 205 -12.34 0.94 10.90
N VAL A 206 -13.65 1.18 10.85
CA VAL A 206 -14.52 1.13 12.04
C VAL A 206 -14.47 -0.26 12.70
N GLY A 207 -14.57 -1.33 11.90
CA GLY A 207 -14.46 -2.71 12.39
C GLY A 207 -13.11 -2.98 13.09
N ILE A 208 -12.01 -2.53 12.49
CA ILE A 208 -10.66 -2.68 13.07
C ILE A 208 -10.55 -1.89 14.38
N VAL A 209 -11.02 -0.64 14.43
CA VAL A 209 -10.97 0.20 15.63
C VAL A 209 -11.76 -0.43 16.78
N ILE A 210 -12.98 -0.92 16.51
CA ILE A 210 -13.79 -1.62 17.52
C ILE A 210 -13.05 -2.85 18.04
N GLY A 211 -12.49 -3.67 17.14
CA GLY A 211 -11.70 -4.85 17.51
C GLY A 211 -10.49 -4.49 18.37
N LEU A 212 -9.75 -3.44 18.01
CA LEU A 212 -8.61 -2.95 18.79
C LEU A 212 -9.03 -2.47 20.17
N VAL A 213 -10.12 -1.71 20.31
CA VAL A 213 -10.61 -1.23 21.61
C VAL A 213 -10.97 -2.40 22.53
N ILE A 214 -11.68 -3.42 22.00
CA ILE A 214 -12.06 -4.62 22.75
C ILE A 214 -10.83 -5.39 23.23
N ILE A 215 -9.77 -5.44 22.43
CA ILE A 215 -8.53 -6.13 22.80
C ILE A 215 -7.68 -5.29 23.77
N ILE A 216 -7.50 -3.99 23.50
CA ILE A 216 -6.58 -3.12 24.25
C ILE A 216 -7.07 -2.88 25.69
N LEU A 217 -8.37 -2.64 25.89
CA LEU A 217 -8.94 -2.33 27.21
C LEU A 217 -8.57 -3.38 28.29
N PRO A 218 -8.83 -4.68 28.11
CA PRO A 218 -8.43 -5.71 29.08
C PRO A 218 -6.91 -5.93 29.10
N PHE A 219 -6.20 -5.76 27.98
CA PHE A 219 -4.75 -5.96 27.90
C PHE A 219 -3.92 -4.88 28.61
N SER A 220 -4.46 -3.67 28.76
CA SER A 220 -3.78 -2.57 29.45
C SER A 220 -3.38 -2.93 30.90
N ASN A 221 -4.20 -3.73 31.57
CA ASN A 221 -3.93 -4.23 32.92
C ASN A 221 -2.80 -5.28 32.95
N ILE A 222 -2.70 -6.11 31.90
CA ILE A 222 -1.65 -7.13 31.76
C ILE A 222 -0.30 -6.45 31.50
N ILE A 223 -0.27 -5.42 30.64
CA ILE A 223 0.94 -4.65 30.31
C ILE A 223 1.53 -3.99 31.56
N ARG A 224 0.70 -3.43 32.45
CA ARG A 224 1.15 -2.82 33.71
C ARG A 224 1.75 -3.81 34.71
N SER A 225 1.46 -5.10 34.57
CA SER A 225 1.98 -6.16 35.43
C SER A 225 3.42 -6.58 35.07
N PHE A 226 3.88 -6.29 33.86
CA PHE A 226 5.24 -6.63 33.43
C PHE A 226 6.25 -5.56 33.86
N SER A 227 6.96 -5.77 34.99
CA SER A 227 7.91 -4.78 35.51
C SER A 227 9.20 -4.63 34.71
N ASN A 228 9.60 -5.62 33.90
CA ASN A 228 10.94 -5.67 33.29
C ASN A 228 10.96 -5.50 31.75
N GLY A 229 9.85 -5.13 31.11
CA GLY A 229 9.76 -4.89 29.66
C GLY A 229 9.93 -6.12 28.75
N ILE A 230 10.67 -7.15 29.16
CA ILE A 230 10.89 -8.41 28.41
C ILE A 230 9.57 -9.16 28.17
N GLY A 231 8.64 -9.11 29.13
CA GLY A 231 7.31 -9.70 28.99
C GLY A 231 6.43 -9.07 27.90
N LEU A 232 6.82 -7.90 27.35
CA LEU A 232 6.12 -7.24 26.25
C LEU A 232 6.49 -7.81 24.87
N LEU A 233 7.63 -8.49 24.73
CA LEU A 233 8.08 -9.00 23.43
C LEU A 233 7.13 -10.08 22.85
N PRO A 234 6.70 -11.11 23.61
CA PRO A 234 5.72 -12.07 23.11
C PRO A 234 4.40 -11.41 22.71
N LEU A 235 3.99 -10.39 23.46
CA LEU A 235 2.78 -9.62 23.19
C LEU A 235 2.88 -8.89 21.84
N VAL A 236 3.99 -8.18 21.61
CA VAL A 236 4.26 -7.48 20.35
C VAL A 236 4.26 -8.45 19.17
N ILE A 237 4.83 -9.65 19.33
CA ILE A 237 4.82 -10.69 18.30
C ILE A 237 3.39 -11.11 17.95
N ILE A 238 2.55 -11.41 18.95
CA ILE A 238 1.16 -11.84 18.73
C ILE A 238 0.34 -10.73 18.05
N PHE A 239 0.45 -9.49 18.54
CA PHE A 239 -0.23 -8.36 17.90
C PHE A 239 0.25 -8.11 16.47
N SER A 240 1.55 -8.24 16.23
CA SER A 240 2.11 -8.09 14.88
C SER A 240 1.56 -9.15 13.93
N LEU A 241 1.38 -10.39 14.41
CA LEU A 241 0.77 -11.47 13.63
C LEU A 241 -0.66 -11.12 13.23
N ILE A 242 -1.51 -10.76 14.21
CA ILE A 242 -2.91 -10.41 13.94
C ILE A 242 -3.00 -9.23 12.98
N LEU A 243 -2.23 -8.17 13.25
CA LEU A 243 -2.27 -6.95 12.45
C LEU A 243 -1.74 -7.18 11.02
N SER A 244 -0.76 -8.08 10.84
CA SER A 244 -0.27 -8.45 9.51
C SER A 244 -1.35 -9.13 8.65
N LEU A 245 -2.17 -10.01 9.24
CA LEU A 245 -3.28 -10.66 8.55
C LEU A 245 -4.36 -9.65 8.18
N ILE A 246 -4.66 -8.70 9.07
CA ILE A 246 -5.59 -7.60 8.79
C ILE A 246 -5.07 -6.75 7.63
N PHE A 247 -3.80 -6.36 7.62
CA PHE A 247 -3.23 -5.56 6.53
C PHE A 247 -3.27 -6.28 5.19
N LEU A 248 -2.93 -7.57 5.14
CA LEU A 248 -3.07 -8.36 3.91
C LEU A 248 -4.52 -8.38 3.41
N TYR A 249 -5.48 -8.56 4.32
CA TYR A 249 -6.89 -8.54 3.95
C TYR A 249 -7.35 -7.15 3.44
N CYS A 250 -6.84 -6.06 4.02
CA CYS A 250 -7.08 -4.72 3.48
C CYS A 250 -6.56 -4.59 2.04
N GLN A 251 -5.38 -5.13 1.74
CA GLN A 251 -4.81 -5.11 0.39
C GLN A 251 -5.64 -5.93 -0.60
N THR A 252 -6.17 -7.10 -0.20
CA THR A 252 -7.07 -7.88 -1.08
C THR A 252 -8.39 -7.17 -1.36
N ILE A 253 -8.94 -6.44 -0.39
CA ILE A 253 -10.11 -5.58 -0.60
C ILE A 253 -9.79 -4.51 -1.65
N GLN A 254 -8.66 -3.83 -1.54
CA GLN A 254 -8.26 -2.78 -2.49
C GLN A 254 -8.15 -3.32 -3.92
N ILE A 255 -7.50 -4.48 -4.10
CA ILE A 255 -7.40 -5.14 -5.40
C ILE A 255 -8.78 -5.49 -5.97
N VAL A 256 -9.65 -6.09 -5.16
CA VAL A 256 -10.99 -6.51 -5.60
C VAL A 256 -11.85 -5.31 -6.01
N ILE A 257 -11.85 -4.23 -5.20
CA ILE A 257 -12.59 -3.00 -5.54
C ILE A 257 -12.03 -2.41 -6.84
N PHE A 258 -10.70 -2.29 -6.93
CA PHE A 258 -10.05 -1.73 -8.11
C PHE A 258 -10.41 -2.50 -9.38
N LEU A 259 -10.20 -3.83 -9.40
CA LEU A 259 -10.48 -4.65 -10.58
C LEU A 259 -11.96 -4.60 -10.99
N ASN A 260 -12.88 -4.60 -10.03
CA ASN A 260 -14.31 -4.51 -10.32
C ASN A 260 -14.71 -3.14 -10.91
N VAL A 261 -14.19 -2.05 -10.33
CA VAL A 261 -14.44 -0.68 -10.79
C VAL A 261 -13.82 -0.44 -12.15
N GLU A 262 -12.58 -0.88 -12.35
CA GLU A 262 -11.87 -0.77 -13.61
C GLU A 262 -12.57 -1.54 -14.72
N ASN A 263 -12.99 -2.78 -14.45
CA ASN A 263 -13.71 -3.56 -15.44
C ASN A 263 -15.05 -2.93 -15.81
N SER A 264 -15.81 -2.43 -14.83
CA SER A 264 -17.07 -1.70 -15.11
C SER A 264 -16.81 -0.44 -15.94
N TYR A 265 -15.71 0.26 -15.66
CA TYR A 265 -15.28 1.43 -16.43
C TYR A 265 -14.96 1.06 -17.88
N LEU A 266 -14.14 0.03 -18.11
CA LEU A 266 -13.76 -0.44 -19.43
C LEU A 266 -14.97 -0.95 -20.24
N GLN A 267 -15.93 -1.64 -19.60
CA GLN A 267 -17.17 -2.08 -20.27
C GLN A 267 -18.06 -0.90 -20.70
N SER A 268 -18.03 0.21 -19.95
CA SER A 268 -18.87 1.38 -20.23
C SER A 268 -18.32 2.30 -21.32
N LYS A 269 -17.04 2.16 -21.68
CA LYS A 269 -16.35 2.97 -22.68
C LYS A 269 -16.10 2.08 -23.90
N GLU A 270 -16.97 2.16 -24.93
CA GLU A 270 -16.71 1.57 -26.25
C GLU A 270 -15.27 1.88 -26.70
N GLU A 271 -14.64 0.98 -27.47
CA GLU A 271 -13.21 0.82 -27.88
C GLU A 271 -12.31 2.07 -28.05
N ASN A 272 -12.84 3.29 -28.07
CA ASN A 272 -12.14 4.57 -28.15
C ASN A 272 -11.77 5.18 -26.77
N SER A 273 -11.28 4.39 -25.83
CA SER A 273 -10.61 4.94 -24.64
C SER A 273 -9.10 4.84 -24.78
N ASN A 274 -8.37 5.90 -24.41
CA ASN A 274 -6.90 5.90 -24.38
C ASN A 274 -6.31 4.79 -23.46
N TYR A 275 -7.13 4.10 -22.67
CA TYR A 275 -6.73 3.15 -21.64
C TYR A 275 -7.21 1.72 -21.92
N ASN A 276 -7.38 1.35 -23.20
CA ASN A 276 -7.67 -0.04 -23.56
C ASN A 276 -6.39 -0.90 -23.43
N PHE A 277 -6.18 -1.49 -22.26
CA PHE A 277 -4.96 -2.24 -21.91
C PHE A 277 -4.82 -3.57 -22.64
N GLU A 278 -5.87 -4.09 -23.29
CA GLU A 278 -5.74 -5.28 -24.16
C GLU A 278 -4.87 -4.99 -25.39
N ASN A 279 -5.00 -3.81 -26.02
CA ASN A 279 -4.24 -3.45 -27.22
C ASN A 279 -2.84 -2.88 -26.94
N ARG A 280 -2.64 -2.11 -25.85
CA ARG A 280 -1.30 -1.54 -25.56
C ARG A 280 -0.24 -2.60 -25.23
N GLU A 281 -0.62 -3.69 -24.57
CA GLU A 281 0.32 -4.76 -24.21
C GLU A 281 0.75 -5.60 -25.44
N GLU A 282 -0.10 -5.74 -26.47
CA GLU A 282 0.28 -6.40 -27.73
C GLU A 282 1.22 -5.54 -28.59
N ILE A 283 1.02 -4.22 -28.58
CA ILE A 283 1.88 -3.28 -29.32
C ILE A 283 3.31 -3.31 -28.75
N ASP A 284 3.46 -3.29 -27.41
CA ASP A 284 4.77 -3.29 -26.77
C ASP A 284 5.53 -4.63 -26.94
N TYR A 285 4.82 -5.77 -27.02
CA TYR A 285 5.43 -7.07 -27.36
C TYR A 285 5.91 -7.12 -28.82
N THR A 286 5.15 -6.55 -29.75
CA THR A 286 5.47 -6.55 -31.18
C THR A 286 6.65 -5.61 -31.48
N ASP A 287 6.69 -4.45 -30.83
CA ASP A 287 7.81 -3.51 -30.93
C ASP A 287 9.09 -4.10 -30.33
N ASN A 288 9.02 -4.78 -29.18
CA ASN A 288 10.19 -5.44 -28.59
C ASN A 288 10.71 -6.62 -29.44
N GLN A 289 9.83 -7.42 -30.05
CA GLN A 289 10.24 -8.45 -31.02
C GLN A 289 10.87 -7.84 -32.28
N SER A 290 10.35 -6.71 -32.76
CA SER A 290 10.92 -6.03 -33.92
C SER A 290 12.33 -5.50 -33.64
N LEU A 291 12.56 -4.96 -32.44
CA LEU A 291 13.86 -4.48 -31.99
C LEU A 291 14.88 -5.61 -31.76
N GLU A 292 14.46 -6.72 -31.15
CA GLU A 292 15.31 -7.92 -31.03
C GLU A 292 15.69 -8.50 -32.40
N ASN A 293 14.74 -8.56 -33.34
CA ASN A 293 15.02 -9.04 -34.68
C ASN A 293 16.00 -8.14 -35.44
N ILE A 294 15.88 -6.82 -35.27
CA ILE A 294 16.82 -5.84 -35.85
C ILE A 294 18.22 -6.01 -35.23
N GLN A 295 18.34 -6.16 -33.91
CA GLN A 295 19.65 -6.37 -33.27
C GLN A 295 20.31 -7.69 -33.71
N ASN A 296 19.54 -8.77 -33.82
CA ASN A 296 20.03 -10.07 -34.27
C ASN A 296 20.48 -10.06 -35.75
N GLU A 297 19.93 -9.17 -36.58
CA GLU A 297 20.35 -8.99 -37.98
C GLU A 297 21.65 -8.19 -38.12
N TYR A 298 21.97 -7.33 -37.14
CA TYR A 298 23.24 -6.61 -37.07
C TYR A 298 24.39 -7.44 -36.47
N GLU A 299 24.09 -8.40 -35.58
CA GLU A 299 25.11 -9.29 -35.00
C GLU A 299 25.52 -10.46 -35.93
N ASN A 300 24.73 -10.74 -36.98
CA ASN A 300 24.98 -11.82 -37.95
C ASN A 300 25.53 -11.33 -39.32
N LYS A 301 26.07 -10.11 -39.39
CA LYS A 301 26.82 -9.56 -40.54
C LYS A 301 28.26 -9.25 -40.17
#